data_AF-A0A146M2F9-F1
#
_entry.id   AF-A0A146M2F9-F1
#
_cell.length_a   1.000
_cell.length_b   1.000
_cell.length_c   1.000
_cell.angle_alpha   90.00
_cell.angle_beta   90.00
_cell.angle_gamma   90.00
#
_symmetry.space_group_name_H-M   'P 1'
#
loop_
_entity.id
_entity.type
_entity.pdbx_description
1 polymer ?
#
loop_
_entity_poly.entity_id
_entity_poly.type
_entity_poly.pdbx_seq_one_letter_code
_entity_poly.pdbx_strand_id
1 'polypeptide(L)'
;SRKRQRFLIDQGYSYKVITKLAGMDDEPDLMYKSRDEQGQLLQQVLAASDIDCEDERIPGEGGVRGGPGGTRRIGHMGSMSGADDAVYYEYKKSSSSTANKHPLFKKF
;
A
#
# COMPACT_ATOMS: atom_id res chain seq x y z
N SER A 1 6.38 -6.63 25.54
CA SER A 1 7.35 -5.54 25.34
C SER A 1 6.89 -4.28 26.07
N ARG A 2 7.75 -3.66 26.90
CA ARG A 2 7.43 -2.44 27.67
C ARG A 2 7.01 -1.25 26.80
N LYS A 3 7.61 -1.10 25.60
CA LYS A 3 7.25 -0.03 24.66
C LYS A 3 5.79 -0.15 24.19
N ARG A 4 5.38 -1.37 23.79
CA ARG A 4 4.00 -1.64 23.34
C ARG A 4 2.98 -1.48 24.48
N GLN A 5 3.34 -1.88 25.70
CA GLN A 5 2.48 -1.71 26.88
C GLN A 5 2.15 -0.24 27.11
N ARG A 6 3.18 0.61 27.16
CA ARG A 6 3.02 2.04 27.32
C ARG A 6 2.17 2.65 26.22
N PHE A 7 2.47 2.31 24.96
CA PHE A 7 1.68 2.78 23.82
C PHE A 7 0.19 2.47 23.95
N LEU A 8 -0.19 1.23 24.31
CA LEU A 8 -1.60 0.85 24.44
C LEU A 8 -2.31 1.58 25.59
N ILE A 9 -1.64 1.74 26.72
CA ILE A 9 -2.18 2.46 27.88
C ILE A 9 -2.36 3.95 27.57
N ASP A 10 -1.38 4.56 26.89
CA ASP A 10 -1.41 5.97 26.50
C ASP A 10 -2.55 6.26 25.51
N GLN A 11 -2.97 5.27 24.71
CA GLN A 11 -4.14 5.36 23.83
C GLN A 11 -5.47 5.07 24.54
N GLY A 12 -5.46 4.80 25.84
CA GLY A 12 -6.66 4.54 26.65
C GLY A 12 -7.17 3.10 26.60
N TYR A 13 -6.41 2.15 26.05
CA TYR A 13 -6.81 0.74 26.07
C TYR A 13 -6.53 0.09 27.43
N SER A 14 -7.43 -0.82 27.83
CA SER A 14 -7.18 -1.71 28.97
C SER A 14 -6.09 -2.72 28.60
N TYR A 15 -5.09 -2.86 29.48
CA TYR A 15 -3.96 -3.75 29.26
C TYR A 15 -3.72 -4.69 30.46
N LYS A 16 -3.48 -5.97 30.17
CA LYS A 16 -3.14 -7.00 31.17
C LYS A 16 -2.05 -7.93 30.62
N VAL A 17 -1.10 -8.33 31.47
CA VAL A 17 -0.13 -9.39 31.17
C VAL A 17 -0.71 -10.73 31.62
N ILE A 18 -0.80 -11.70 30.70
CA ILE A 18 -1.23 -13.07 31.00
C ILE A 18 -0.01 -13.98 30.84
N THR A 19 0.35 -14.70 31.90
CA THR A 19 1.50 -15.61 31.92
C THR A 19 1.12 -17.06 31.67
N LYS A 20 -0.11 -17.44 31.99
CA LYS A 20 -0.69 -18.75 31.71
C LYS A 20 -2.14 -18.58 31.27
N LEU A 21 -2.54 -19.34 30.26
CA LEU A 21 -3.92 -19.40 29.81
C LEU A 21 -4.67 -20.41 30.68
N ALA A 22 -5.90 -20.07 31.07
CA ALA A 22 -6.75 -20.99 31.81
C ALA A 22 -7.16 -22.16 30.90
N GLY A 23 -7.12 -23.38 31.41
CA GLY A 23 -7.49 -24.58 30.66
C GLY A 23 -6.46 -25.06 29.62
N MET A 24 -5.26 -24.46 29.59
CA MET A 24 -4.21 -24.88 28.65
C MET A 24 -3.74 -26.31 28.90
N ASP A 25 -3.69 -26.75 30.15
CA ASP A 25 -3.24 -28.11 30.50
C ASP A 25 -4.36 -29.16 30.31
N ASP A 26 -5.62 -28.71 30.34
CA ASP A 26 -6.80 -29.56 30.28
C ASP A 26 -7.22 -29.86 28.83
N GLU A 27 -6.70 -29.14 27.84
CA GLU A 27 -7.02 -29.36 26.43
C GLU A 27 -6.23 -30.56 25.87
N PRO A 28 -6.86 -31.71 25.59
CA PRO A 28 -6.20 -32.88 25.02
C PRO A 28 -5.67 -32.70 23.59
N ASP A 29 -6.08 -31.70 22.82
CA ASP A 29 -5.75 -31.57 21.39
C ASP A 29 -4.76 -30.43 21.05
N LEU A 30 -3.95 -30.00 22.01
CA LEU A 30 -2.84 -29.07 21.72
C LEU A 30 -1.67 -29.78 21.01
N MET A 31 -1.11 -29.12 20.00
CA MET A 31 0.08 -29.58 19.30
C MET A 31 1.36 -29.37 20.13
N TYR A 32 2.44 -30.06 19.77
CA TYR A 32 3.77 -29.94 20.37
C TYR A 32 3.82 -30.30 21.85
N LYS A 33 3.04 -31.32 22.25
CA LYS A 33 3.02 -31.84 23.62
C LYS A 33 4.25 -32.70 23.92
N SER A 34 4.70 -33.46 22.91
CA SER A 34 5.83 -34.36 23.07
C SER A 34 7.16 -33.69 22.68
N ARG A 35 8.24 -34.16 23.30
CA ARG A 35 9.59 -33.68 22.97
C ARG A 35 9.98 -34.01 21.53
N ASP A 36 9.46 -35.12 20.99
CA ASP A 36 9.75 -35.54 19.62
C ASP A 36 9.12 -34.59 18.60
N GLU A 37 7.86 -34.18 18.79
CA GLU A 37 7.20 -33.16 17.96
C GLU A 37 7.92 -31.82 18.03
N GLN A 38 8.34 -31.41 19.24
CA GLN A 38 9.12 -30.18 19.42
C GLN A 38 10.49 -30.27 18.73
N GLY A 39 11.12 -31.45 18.74
CA GLY A 39 12.38 -31.71 18.05
C GLY A 39 12.23 -31.64 16.53
N GLN A 40 11.13 -32.18 15.99
CA GLN A 40 10.81 -32.07 14.56
C GLN A 40 10.61 -30.61 14.13
N LEU A 41 9.88 -29.83 14.92
CA LEU A 41 9.71 -28.40 14.68
C LEU A 41 11.07 -27.68 14.73
N LEU A 42 11.91 -27.98 15.72
CA LEU A 42 13.23 -27.38 15.82
C LEU A 42 14.08 -27.67 14.59
N GLN A 43 14.04 -28.89 14.05
CA GLN A 43 14.77 -29.24 12.84
C GLN A 43 14.27 -28.46 11.62
N GLN A 44 12.96 -28.25 11.51
CA GLN A 44 12.38 -27.39 10.46
C GLN A 44 12.85 -25.94 10.59
N VAL A 45 12.84 -25.39 11.81
CA VAL A 45 13.31 -24.02 12.08
C VAL A 45 14.80 -23.86 11.77
N LEU A 46 15.63 -24.85 12.12
CA LEU A 46 17.06 -24.82 11.81
C LEU A 46 17.35 -24.95 10.31
N ALA A 47 16.46 -25.58 9.55
CA ALA A 47 16.56 -25.70 8.10
C ALA A 47 15.98 -24.48 7.36
N ALA A 48 15.21 -23.62 8.05
CA ALA A 48 14.64 -22.42 7.47
C ALA A 48 15.72 -21.40 7.11
N SER A 49 15.51 -20.68 6.02
CA SER A 49 16.40 -19.65 5.52
C SER A 49 16.02 -18.26 6.03
N ASP A 50 16.92 -17.28 5.84
CA ASP A 50 16.63 -15.88 6.20
C ASP A 50 15.43 -15.31 5.43
N ILE A 51 15.14 -15.83 4.23
CA ILE A 51 13.99 -15.43 3.42
C ILE A 51 12.68 -15.84 4.12
N ASP A 52 12.66 -17.01 4.76
CA ASP A 52 11.51 -17.50 5.51
C ASP A 52 11.26 -16.69 6.80
N CYS A 53 12.24 -15.89 7.23
CA CYS A 53 12.12 -14.96 8.35
C CYS A 53 11.65 -13.56 7.95
N GLU A 54 11.55 -13.24 6.65
CA GLU A 54 11.10 -11.93 6.21
C GLU A 54 9.58 -11.77 6.38
N ASP A 55 9.15 -10.59 6.83
CA ASP A 55 7.72 -10.25 6.87
C ASP A 55 7.13 -10.27 5.45
N GLU A 56 5.97 -10.91 5.29
CA GLU A 56 5.25 -10.91 4.02
C GLU A 56 4.93 -9.48 3.58
N ARG A 57 5.42 -9.09 2.39
CA ARG A 57 5.12 -7.79 1.79
C ARG A 57 3.88 -7.92 0.92
N ILE A 58 2.76 -7.38 1.37
CA ILE A 58 1.55 -7.28 0.56
C ILE A 58 1.76 -6.19 -0.51
N PRO A 59 1.71 -6.51 -1.82
CA PRO A 59 1.85 -5.51 -2.87
C PRO A 59 0.74 -4.46 -2.79
N GLY A 60 1.10 -3.20 -2.56
CA GLY A 60 0.17 -2.06 -2.50
C GLY A 60 -0.10 -1.54 -1.07
N GLU A 61 0.26 -2.29 -0.04
CA GLU A 61 0.30 -1.76 1.33
C GLU A 61 1.70 -1.17 1.57
N GLY A 62 1.80 0.15 1.61
CA GLY A 62 3.04 0.84 1.96
C GLY A 62 3.50 0.34 3.32
N GLY A 63 4.53 -0.50 3.33
CA GLY A 63 5.02 -1.13 4.55
C GLY A 63 5.33 -0.11 5.65
N VAL A 64 5.32 -0.58 6.90
CA VAL A 64 5.56 0.18 8.13
C VAL A 64 6.92 0.91 8.16
N ARG A 65 7.80 0.63 7.19
CA ARG A 65 9.00 1.42 6.91
C ARG A 65 8.64 2.51 5.91
N GLY A 66 8.24 3.67 6.43
CA GLY A 66 8.13 4.92 5.66
C GLY A 66 9.47 5.30 5.03
N GLY A 67 9.81 4.68 3.91
CA GLY A 67 10.66 5.29 2.89
C GLY A 67 9.80 6.25 2.08
N PRO A 68 10.33 7.38 1.60
CA PRO A 68 9.54 8.36 0.85
C PRO A 68 9.01 7.70 -0.43
N GLY A 69 7.73 7.30 -0.38
CA GLY A 69 6.93 6.93 -1.54
C GLY A 69 6.80 8.17 -2.41
N GLY A 70 7.53 8.16 -3.52
CA GLY A 70 7.55 9.26 -4.48
C GLY A 70 8.94 9.42 -5.06
N THR A 71 9.27 8.64 -6.09
CA THR A 71 10.35 9.00 -7.00
C THR A 71 9.95 10.31 -7.67
N ARG A 72 10.42 11.45 -7.13
CA ARG A 72 10.33 12.74 -7.80
C ARG A 72 11.14 12.65 -9.08
N ARG A 73 10.49 12.30 -10.19
CA ARG A 73 11.11 12.43 -11.51
C ARG A 73 11.41 13.91 -11.70
N ILE A 74 12.67 14.24 -11.93
CA ILE A 74 13.10 15.60 -12.27
C ILE A 74 12.45 15.95 -13.60
N GLY A 75 11.47 16.85 -13.55
CA GLY A 75 10.70 17.35 -14.69
C GLY A 75 9.77 18.45 -14.20
N HIS A 76 9.67 19.54 -14.97
CA HIS A 76 8.77 20.63 -14.65
C HIS A 76 7.32 20.13 -14.73
N MET A 77 6.49 20.37 -13.70
CA MET A 77 5.09 19.88 -13.67
C MET A 77 4.27 20.35 -14.89
N GLY A 78 4.66 21.48 -15.51
CA GLY A 78 4.08 21.96 -16.77
C GLY A 78 4.27 20.98 -17.94
N SER A 79 5.46 20.39 -18.11
CA SER A 79 5.76 19.49 -19.23
C SER A 79 4.91 18.21 -19.22
N MET A 80 4.62 17.66 -18.03
CA MET A 80 3.78 16.44 -17.93
C MET A 80 2.33 16.69 -18.36
N SER A 81 1.86 17.94 -18.28
CA SER A 81 0.49 18.32 -18.63
C SER A 81 0.36 18.73 -20.10
N GLY A 82 1.43 18.56 -20.90
CA GLY A 82 1.46 19.00 -22.31
C GLY A 82 1.49 20.51 -22.48
N ALA A 83 1.80 21.27 -21.41
CA ALA A 83 1.78 22.73 -21.44
C ALA A 83 2.86 23.34 -22.35
N ASP A 84 3.93 22.58 -22.64
CA ASP A 84 5.02 23.05 -23.50
C ASP A 84 4.64 23.10 -24.99
N ASP A 85 3.60 22.37 -25.42
CA ASP A 85 3.19 22.27 -26.85
C ASP A 85 1.93 23.09 -27.19
N ALA A 86 1.50 23.97 -26.27
CA ALA A 86 0.34 24.84 -26.47
C ALA A 86 0.67 26.03 -27.40
N VAL A 87 0.92 25.77 -28.68
CA VAL A 87 1.03 26.82 -29.71
C VAL A 87 -0.37 27.17 -30.23
N TYR A 88 -0.91 28.30 -29.79
CA TYR A 88 -2.18 28.85 -30.26
C TYR A 88 -2.00 29.42 -31.68
N TYR A 89 -2.49 28.71 -32.70
CA TYR A 89 -2.58 29.24 -34.07
C TYR A 89 -3.85 30.09 -34.22
N GLU A 90 -3.70 31.42 -34.24
CA GLU A 90 -4.78 32.31 -34.65
C GLU A 90 -4.97 32.28 -36.18
N TYR A 91 -6.05 31.66 -36.65
CA TYR A 91 -6.47 31.84 -38.04
C TYR A 91 -7.12 33.22 -38.20
N LYS A 92 -6.42 34.15 -38.86
CA LYS A 92 -7.01 35.40 -39.33
C LYS A 92 -8.17 35.10 -40.28
N LYS A 93 -9.39 35.33 -39.80
CA LYS A 93 -10.64 35.17 -40.53
C LYS A 93 -10.75 36.24 -41.63
N SER A 94 -10.30 35.90 -42.84
CA SER A 94 -10.67 36.65 -44.04
C SER A 94 -12.09 36.26 -44.47
N SER A 95 -12.87 37.27 -44.82
CA SER A 95 -14.31 37.22 -45.08
C SER A 95 -14.68 36.36 -46.30
N SER A 96 -15.37 35.24 -46.06
CA SER A 96 -16.28 34.65 -47.05
C SER A 96 -17.45 33.99 -46.31
N SER A 97 -18.58 34.69 -46.29
CA SER A 97 -19.71 34.47 -45.37
C SER A 97 -20.73 33.41 -45.84
N THR A 98 -20.35 32.50 -46.73
CA THR A 98 -21.31 31.53 -47.33
C THR A 98 -20.78 30.13 -47.64
N ALA A 99 -19.50 29.82 -47.42
CA ALA A 99 -18.96 28.52 -47.84
C ALA A 99 -19.21 27.35 -46.86
N ASN A 100 -19.40 27.60 -45.57
CA ASN A 100 -19.53 26.54 -44.56
C ASN A 100 -20.62 26.85 -43.52
N LYS A 101 -21.87 27.01 -43.96
CA LYS A 101 -23.01 27.09 -43.04
C LYS A 101 -23.85 25.82 -43.15
N HIS A 102 -24.08 25.19 -42.00
CA HIS A 102 -24.92 24.01 -41.87
C HIS A 102 -26.33 24.29 -42.45
N PRO A 103 -26.94 23.35 -43.20
CA PRO A 103 -28.18 23.60 -43.92
C PRO A 103 -29.38 23.96 -43.04
N LEU A 104 -29.32 23.71 -41.72
CA LEU A 104 -30.34 24.19 -40.77
C LEU A 104 -30.37 25.71 -40.57
N PHE A 105 -29.36 26.47 -41.01
CA PHE A 105 -29.28 27.92 -40.80
C PHE A 105 -29.41 28.74 -42.08
N LYS A 106 -29.87 28.13 -43.18
CA LYS A 106 -30.35 28.86 -44.34
C LYS A 106 -31.82 29.24 -44.09
N LYS A 107 -32.07 30.51 -43.75
CA LYS A 107 -33.42 31.06 -43.71
C LYS A 107 -34.04 31.00 -45.11
N PHE A 108 -35.34 30.68 -45.18
CA PHE A 108 -36.17 30.93 -46.36
C PHE A 108 -36.19 32.43 -46.70
#